data_AF-A0A1M5ZRI4-F1
#
_entry.id   AF-A0A1M5ZRI4-F1
#
_cell.length_a   1.000
_cell.length_b   1.000
_cell.length_c   1.000
_cell.angle_alpha   90.00
_cell.angle_beta   90.00
_cell.angle_gamma   90.00
#
_symmetry.space_group_name_H-M   'P 1'
#
loop_
_entity.id
_entity.type
_entity.pdbx_description
1 polymer ?
#
loop_
_entity_poly.entity_id
_entity_poly.type
_entity_poly.pdbx_seq_one_letter_code
_entity_poly.pdbx_strand_id
1 'polypeptide(L)'
;MGQPSVLFLPNWTAGRNLAETFDRKFFTLAGLSSYSMKKALKGSAIIMNDLTTNRTPPVIASEINTIKYQTGKFLLTAAIEIGLRLKEAKGLLPYGEWGKWLEESFSYSQQTASKLMRIFEAYGTPQTVSLDAGIQVQELPNLNYTQALILLGIPAEERAEFIAELDVENMSTRELEKAVKDRNQALKERDQALKEKGDLQKTLDDQVNQITQLTTERDKLKTKAVELNQSQREMETKEVQLQSELNSIKKSTSYEDIRMMNKKLNEAQNKACANRVAFLYDSLDRTLKELTAELKNLSAKDPATYEAYRKKVLNFLTKGLKERTQQ
;
A
#
# COMPACT_ATOMS: atom_id res chain seq x y z
N MET A 1 32.43 -59.31 51.74
CA MET A 1 32.67 -57.86 51.71
C MET A 1 33.13 -57.52 50.29
N GLY A 2 32.49 -56.72 49.46
CA GLY A 2 31.25 -55.94 49.55
C GLY A 2 30.80 -55.57 48.12
N GLN A 3 29.52 -55.24 47.96
CA GLN A 3 28.98 -54.61 46.74
C GLN A 3 29.66 -53.26 46.47
N PRO A 4 29.69 -52.81 45.21
CA PRO A 4 28.75 -51.76 44.73
C PRO A 4 28.44 -51.91 43.21
N SER A 5 27.53 -51.22 42.52
CA SER A 5 26.56 -50.16 42.78
C SER A 5 25.55 -50.19 41.64
N VAL A 6 24.26 -50.04 41.97
CA VAL A 6 23.16 -49.87 41.02
C VAL A 6 23.22 -48.45 40.45
N LEU A 7 23.40 -48.31 39.13
CA LEU A 7 23.26 -47.03 38.44
C LEU A 7 21.77 -46.72 38.24
N PHE A 8 21.30 -45.74 39.01
CA PHE A 8 20.02 -45.05 38.84
C PHE A 8 19.98 -44.36 37.47
N LEU A 9 18.98 -44.69 36.66
CA LEU A 9 18.56 -43.87 35.52
C LEU A 9 17.58 -42.78 35.97
N PRO A 10 17.57 -41.59 35.34
CA PRO A 10 16.84 -40.43 35.83
C PRO A 10 15.33 -40.54 35.60
N ASN A 11 14.57 -40.06 36.59
CA ASN A 11 13.12 -39.88 36.58
C ASN A 11 12.65 -39.08 35.35
N TRP A 12 11.98 -39.75 34.41
CA TRP A 12 11.25 -39.11 33.30
C TRP A 12 9.79 -38.91 33.73
N THR A 13 9.52 -37.81 34.43
CA THR A 13 8.15 -37.39 34.77
C THR A 13 7.90 -35.97 34.28
N ALA A 14 7.51 -35.81 33.01
CA ALA A 14 6.77 -34.64 32.52
C ALA A 14 6.29 -34.87 31.08
N GLY A 15 5.07 -35.36 30.94
CA GLY A 15 4.44 -35.52 29.63
C GLY A 15 3.15 -36.32 29.75
N ARG A 16 2.17 -35.83 30.52
CA ARG A 16 0.84 -36.45 30.61
C ARG A 16 0.21 -36.46 29.22
N ASN A 17 0.18 -37.65 28.62
CA ASN A 17 -0.35 -37.91 27.30
C ASN A 17 -1.88 -37.72 27.36
N LEU A 18 -2.42 -36.76 26.58
CA LEU A 18 -3.86 -36.50 26.52
C LEU A 18 -4.63 -37.72 25.97
N ALA A 19 -3.99 -38.54 25.14
CA ALA A 19 -4.54 -39.81 24.65
C ALA A 19 -4.68 -40.86 25.78
N GLU A 20 -3.67 -41.03 26.64
CA GLU A 20 -3.73 -42.00 27.74
C GLU A 20 -4.67 -41.58 28.87
N THR A 21 -4.82 -40.26 29.08
CA THR A 21 -5.78 -39.73 30.06
C THR A 21 -7.21 -39.80 29.55
N PHE A 22 -7.44 -39.70 28.24
CA PHE A 22 -8.75 -39.96 27.66
C PHE A 22 -9.08 -41.45 27.69
N ASP A 23 -8.14 -42.35 27.36
CA ASP A 23 -8.38 -43.80 27.44
C ASP A 23 -8.75 -44.24 28.86
N ARG A 24 -7.97 -43.84 29.88
CA ARG A 24 -8.27 -44.18 31.29
C ARG A 24 -9.58 -43.57 31.79
N LYS A 25 -9.89 -42.33 31.40
CA LYS A 25 -11.11 -41.63 31.84
C LYS A 25 -12.35 -42.03 31.05
N PHE A 26 -12.26 -42.39 29.78
CA PHE A 26 -13.41 -42.80 28.96
C PHE A 26 -13.92 -44.17 29.42
N PHE A 27 -13.03 -45.11 29.75
CA PHE A 27 -13.45 -46.40 30.32
C PHE A 27 -14.05 -46.30 31.74
N THR A 28 -13.72 -45.26 32.51
CA THR A 28 -14.33 -45.00 33.82
C THR A 28 -15.57 -44.08 33.76
N LEU A 29 -15.65 -43.15 32.80
CA LEU A 29 -16.71 -42.13 32.68
C LEU A 29 -17.82 -42.50 31.69
N ALA A 30 -17.57 -43.38 30.71
CA ALA A 30 -18.61 -43.78 29.75
C ALA A 30 -19.68 -44.71 30.35
N GLY A 31 -19.62 -45.02 31.66
CA GLY A 31 -20.58 -45.92 32.31
C GLY A 31 -20.65 -47.31 31.67
N LEU A 32 -19.66 -47.67 30.84
CA LEU A 32 -19.57 -48.97 30.20
C LEU A 32 -19.23 -49.99 31.27
N SER A 33 -20.27 -50.48 31.95
CA SER A 33 -20.19 -51.62 32.85
C SER A 33 -19.36 -52.71 32.17
N SER A 34 -18.50 -53.39 32.94
CA SER A 34 -17.77 -54.58 32.50
C SER A 34 -18.68 -55.60 31.77
N TYR A 35 -19.99 -55.53 32.01
CA TYR A 35 -21.02 -56.31 31.33
C TYR A 35 -21.21 -55.98 29.84
N SER A 36 -21.30 -54.70 29.44
CA SER A 36 -21.48 -54.33 28.02
C SER A 36 -20.23 -54.59 27.19
N MET A 37 -19.05 -54.39 27.78
CA MET A 37 -17.78 -54.72 27.14
C MET A 37 -17.62 -56.24 26.98
N LYS A 38 -17.96 -57.03 28.01
CA LYS A 38 -18.02 -58.50 27.90
C LYS A 38 -19.04 -58.99 26.88
N LYS A 39 -20.17 -58.31 26.71
CA LYS A 39 -21.21 -58.67 25.73
C LYS A 39 -20.79 -58.34 24.29
N ALA A 40 -20.19 -57.17 24.07
CA ALA A 40 -19.59 -56.79 22.78
C ALA A 40 -18.43 -57.74 22.39
N LEU A 41 -17.61 -58.14 23.37
CA LEU A 41 -16.56 -59.15 23.18
C LEU A 41 -17.14 -60.58 23.03
N LYS A 42 -18.32 -60.88 23.60
CA LYS A 42 -19.02 -62.18 23.44
C LYS A 42 -19.55 -62.40 22.03
N GLY A 43 -19.98 -61.35 21.33
CA GLY A 43 -20.32 -61.42 19.90
C GLY A 43 -19.11 -61.76 19.01
N SER A 44 -17.90 -61.46 19.50
CA SER A 44 -16.61 -61.80 18.86
C SER A 44 -16.02 -63.15 19.33
N ALA A 45 -16.65 -63.80 20.33
CA ALA A 45 -16.16 -65.06 20.90
C ALA A 45 -16.20 -66.25 19.93
N ILE A 46 -16.80 -66.09 18.74
CA ILE A 46 -16.81 -67.11 17.69
C ILE A 46 -15.42 -67.24 17.02
N ILE A 47 -14.52 -66.24 17.14
CA ILE A 47 -13.17 -66.31 16.54
C ILE A 47 -12.08 -66.77 17.54
N MET A 48 -12.39 -66.89 18.83
CA MET A 48 -11.41 -67.33 19.85
C MET A 48 -11.26 -68.85 19.99
N ASN A 49 -11.68 -69.63 18.99
CA ASN A 49 -11.67 -71.09 19.07
C ASN A 49 -10.60 -71.77 18.18
N ASP A 50 -9.43 -71.13 18.04
CA ASP A 50 -8.21 -71.81 17.59
C ASP A 50 -7.04 -71.50 18.54
N LEU A 51 -7.11 -72.12 19.72
CA LEU A 51 -5.97 -72.24 20.63
C LEU A 51 -5.19 -73.50 20.25
N THR A 52 -4.58 -73.54 19.05
CA THR A 52 -3.63 -74.60 18.71
C THR A 52 -2.27 -74.05 18.21
N THR A 53 -1.29 -74.12 19.12
CA THR A 53 0.11 -74.48 18.86
C THR A 53 0.96 -73.65 17.88
N ASN A 54 1.29 -72.39 18.21
CA ASN A 54 2.67 -71.83 18.22
C ASN A 54 2.63 -70.33 18.59
N ARG A 55 2.79 -69.98 19.87
CA ARG A 55 2.79 -68.59 20.32
C ARG A 55 4.12 -67.92 19.94
N THR A 56 4.17 -67.27 18.78
CA THR A 56 5.35 -66.51 18.35
C THR A 56 5.14 -65.00 18.60
N PRO A 57 6.20 -64.23 18.89
CA PRO A 57 6.08 -62.76 19.06
C PRO A 57 5.36 -62.03 17.91
N PRO A 58 5.54 -62.39 16.62
CA PRO A 58 4.80 -61.78 15.52
C PRO A 58 3.28 -62.05 15.57
N VAL A 59 2.86 -63.26 15.94
CA VAL A 59 1.44 -63.60 16.10
C VAL A 59 0.83 -62.76 17.22
N ILE A 60 1.50 -62.68 18.37
CA ILE A 60 1.04 -61.85 19.50
C ILE A 60 0.96 -60.36 19.10
N ALA A 61 1.94 -59.85 18.35
CA ALA A 61 1.90 -58.48 17.85
C ALA A 61 0.69 -58.23 16.93
N SER A 62 0.36 -59.19 16.06
CA SER A 62 -0.82 -59.12 15.19
C SER A 62 -2.14 -59.16 15.96
N GLU A 63 -2.23 -59.99 17.02
CA GLU A 63 -3.38 -60.05 17.94
C GLU A 63 -3.57 -58.71 18.67
N ILE A 64 -2.48 -58.15 19.22
CA ILE A 64 -2.50 -56.85 19.91
C ILE A 64 -2.96 -55.74 18.95
N ASN A 65 -2.43 -55.71 17.72
CA ASN A 65 -2.82 -54.73 16.72
C ASN A 65 -4.28 -54.86 16.31
N THR A 66 -4.79 -56.10 16.19
CA THR A 66 -6.21 -56.36 15.92
C THR A 66 -7.10 -55.83 17.04
N ILE A 67 -6.75 -56.08 18.30
CA ILE A 67 -7.49 -55.56 19.46
C ILE A 67 -7.46 -54.02 19.48
N LYS A 68 -6.29 -53.42 19.23
CA LYS A 68 -6.13 -51.97 19.16
C LYS A 68 -7.03 -51.36 18.09
N TYR A 69 -7.04 -51.94 16.89
CA TYR A 69 -7.88 -51.52 15.78
C TYR A 69 -9.38 -51.58 16.12
N GLN A 70 -9.86 -52.73 16.59
CA GLN A 70 -11.26 -52.92 16.95
C GLN A 70 -11.71 -51.96 18.06
N THR A 71 -10.85 -51.76 19.08
CA THR A 71 -11.12 -50.84 20.17
C THR A 71 -11.22 -49.40 19.68
N GLY A 72 -10.31 -48.97 18.79
CA GLY A 72 -10.35 -47.63 18.18
C GLY A 72 -11.65 -47.37 17.41
N LYS A 73 -12.08 -48.33 16.59
CA LYS A 73 -13.33 -48.25 15.82
C LYS A 73 -14.56 -48.20 16.74
N PHE A 74 -14.58 -49.03 17.79
CA PHE A 74 -15.63 -49.03 18.79
C PHE A 74 -15.72 -47.69 19.53
N LEU A 75 -14.58 -47.13 19.95
CA LEU A 75 -14.53 -45.83 20.64
C LEU A 75 -15.04 -44.69 19.76
N LEU A 76 -14.67 -44.66 18.47
CA LEU A 76 -15.19 -43.66 17.53
C LEU A 76 -16.72 -43.78 17.39
N THR A 77 -17.22 -45.00 17.22
CA THR A 77 -18.65 -45.27 17.09
C THR A 77 -19.42 -44.85 18.35
N ALA A 78 -18.90 -45.18 19.54
CA ALA A 78 -19.49 -44.76 20.80
C ALA A 78 -19.47 -43.23 20.96
N ALA A 79 -18.39 -42.57 20.54
CA ALA A 79 -18.28 -41.11 20.59
C ALA A 79 -19.31 -40.42 19.69
N ILE A 80 -19.59 -40.97 18.50
CA ILE A 80 -20.64 -40.48 17.59
C ILE A 80 -22.02 -40.59 18.24
N GLU A 81 -22.35 -41.74 18.83
CA GLU A 81 -23.65 -41.95 19.49
C GLU A 81 -23.82 -41.03 20.71
N ILE A 82 -22.79 -40.90 21.55
CA ILE A 82 -22.82 -39.97 22.68
C ILE A 82 -23.01 -38.53 22.16
N GLY A 83 -22.31 -38.14 21.09
CA GLY A 83 -22.47 -36.84 20.45
C GLY A 83 -23.90 -36.56 19.97
N LEU A 84 -24.56 -37.56 19.38
CA LEU A 84 -25.96 -37.50 18.97
C LEU A 84 -26.88 -37.24 20.18
N ARG A 85 -26.76 -38.04 21.25
CA ARG A 85 -27.59 -37.90 22.46
C ARG A 85 -27.33 -36.59 23.19
N LEU A 86 -26.08 -36.13 23.22
CA LEU A 86 -25.74 -34.82 23.77
C LEU A 86 -26.39 -33.69 22.98
N LYS A 87 -26.45 -33.81 21.65
CA LYS A 87 -27.11 -32.82 20.80
C LYS A 87 -28.63 -32.81 21.00
N GLU A 88 -29.24 -33.99 21.14
CA GLU A 88 -30.67 -34.14 21.48
C GLU A 88 -30.98 -33.52 22.85
N ALA A 89 -30.24 -33.91 23.89
CA ALA A 89 -30.42 -33.40 25.25
C ALA A 89 -30.23 -31.88 25.32
N LYS A 90 -29.24 -31.33 24.60
CA LYS A 90 -29.00 -29.89 24.55
C LYS A 90 -30.18 -29.11 23.95
N GLY A 91 -30.95 -29.72 23.03
CA GLY A 91 -32.15 -29.13 22.46
C GLY A 91 -33.37 -29.12 23.40
N LEU A 92 -33.38 -30.00 24.41
CA LEU A 92 -34.47 -30.13 25.39
C LEU A 92 -34.25 -29.30 26.66
N LEU A 93 -33.00 -28.91 26.93
CA LEU A 93 -32.63 -28.20 28.15
C LEU A 93 -32.90 -26.68 28.05
N PRO A 94 -33.36 -26.04 29.13
CA PRO A 94 -33.45 -24.59 29.21
C PRO A 94 -32.10 -23.90 29.03
N TYR A 95 -32.13 -22.65 28.58
CA TYR A 95 -30.93 -21.83 28.42
C TYR A 95 -30.19 -21.67 29.75
N GLY A 96 -28.87 -21.91 29.75
CA GLY A 96 -28.00 -21.79 30.93
C GLY A 96 -27.80 -23.07 31.74
N GLU A 97 -28.68 -24.07 31.64
CA GLU A 97 -28.61 -25.30 32.45
C GLU A 97 -27.67 -26.38 31.86
N TRP A 98 -27.23 -26.20 30.61
CA TRP A 98 -26.39 -27.17 29.90
C TRP A 98 -25.12 -27.57 30.66
N GLY A 99 -24.39 -26.58 31.20
CA GLY A 99 -23.13 -26.83 31.89
C GLY A 99 -23.31 -27.63 33.18
N LYS A 100 -24.36 -27.32 33.94
CA LYS A 100 -24.70 -27.99 35.21
C LYS A 100 -25.15 -29.42 34.97
N TRP A 101 -26.02 -29.63 33.97
CA TRP A 101 -26.52 -30.95 33.60
C TRP A 101 -25.40 -31.91 33.18
N LEU A 102 -24.40 -31.42 32.43
CA LEU A 102 -23.24 -32.23 32.01
C LEU A 102 -22.40 -32.69 33.20
N GLU A 103 -22.15 -31.80 34.17
CA GLU A 103 -21.34 -32.11 35.35
C GLU A 103 -22.07 -33.10 36.27
N GLU A 104 -23.35 -32.86 36.53
CA GLU A 104 -24.16 -33.68 37.44
C GLU A 104 -24.51 -35.06 36.87
N SER A 105 -24.76 -35.16 35.56
CA SER A 105 -25.23 -36.42 34.94
C SER A 105 -24.10 -37.30 34.43
N PHE A 106 -23.02 -36.72 33.91
CA PHE A 106 -21.95 -37.45 33.22
C PHE A 106 -20.52 -37.07 33.67
N SER A 107 -20.39 -36.08 34.57
CA SER A 107 -19.09 -35.50 34.96
C SER A 107 -18.26 -35.04 33.74
N TYR A 108 -18.94 -34.46 32.74
CA TYR A 108 -18.33 -33.95 31.52
C TYR A 108 -18.14 -32.45 31.56
N SER A 109 -16.98 -31.99 31.08
CA SER A 109 -16.81 -30.57 30.76
C SER A 109 -17.58 -30.20 29.49
N GLN A 110 -17.98 -28.94 29.38
CA GLN A 110 -18.60 -28.42 28.15
C GLN A 110 -17.70 -28.62 26.92
N GLN A 111 -16.37 -28.56 27.09
CA GLN A 111 -15.42 -28.78 26.01
C GLN A 111 -15.44 -30.24 25.52
N THR A 112 -15.52 -31.22 26.43
CA THR A 112 -15.65 -32.63 26.06
C THR A 112 -16.95 -32.89 25.31
N ALA A 113 -18.07 -32.40 25.84
CA ALA A 113 -19.37 -32.53 25.19
C ALA A 113 -19.37 -31.89 23.78
N SER A 114 -18.78 -30.70 23.64
CA SER A 114 -18.62 -30.02 22.35
C SER A 114 -17.81 -30.84 21.36
N LYS A 115 -16.68 -31.45 21.77
CA LYS A 115 -15.88 -32.34 20.91
C LYS A 115 -16.71 -33.52 20.40
N LEU A 116 -17.45 -34.19 21.29
CA LEU A 116 -18.30 -35.34 20.93
C LEU A 116 -19.42 -34.95 19.97
N MET A 117 -20.11 -33.83 20.22
CA MET A 117 -21.13 -33.30 19.32
C MET A 117 -20.56 -32.95 17.94
N ARG A 118 -19.36 -32.34 17.88
CA ARG A 118 -18.69 -32.04 16.60
C ARG A 118 -18.30 -33.29 15.82
N ILE A 119 -17.88 -34.35 16.51
CA ILE A 119 -17.61 -35.66 15.88
C ILE A 119 -18.89 -36.24 15.28
N PHE A 120 -20.00 -36.20 16.01
CA PHE A 120 -21.30 -36.60 15.48
C PHE A 120 -21.70 -35.76 14.25
N GLU A 121 -21.54 -34.44 14.30
CA GLU A 121 -21.89 -33.56 13.16
C GLU A 121 -21.08 -33.86 11.90
N ALA A 122 -19.82 -34.28 12.06
CA ALA A 122 -18.92 -34.51 10.94
C ALA A 122 -18.94 -35.94 10.39
N TYR A 123 -19.21 -36.94 11.24
CA TYR A 123 -19.08 -38.37 10.90
C TYR A 123 -20.32 -39.20 11.23
N GLY A 124 -21.31 -38.62 11.90
CA GLY A 124 -22.56 -39.28 12.22
C GLY A 124 -23.52 -39.28 11.05
N THR A 125 -24.23 -40.39 10.85
CA THR A 125 -25.36 -40.45 9.93
C THR A 125 -26.67 -40.33 10.71
N PRO A 126 -27.73 -39.69 10.19
CA PRO A 126 -29.03 -39.62 10.85
C PRO A 126 -29.72 -40.99 11.08
N GLN A 127 -29.20 -42.07 10.50
CA GLN A 127 -29.87 -43.37 10.39
C GLN A 127 -29.41 -44.42 11.41
N THR A 128 -28.50 -44.08 12.32
CA THR A 128 -28.01 -44.99 13.38
C THR A 128 -28.89 -44.90 14.63
N VAL A 129 -30.11 -45.42 14.58
CA VAL A 129 -31.05 -45.42 15.73
C VAL A 129 -31.11 -46.77 16.45
N SER A 130 -30.10 -47.65 16.30
CA SER A 130 -30.11 -48.92 17.05
C SER A 130 -28.72 -49.44 17.33
N LEU A 131 -28.43 -49.59 18.63
CA LEU A 131 -27.34 -50.46 19.12
C LEU A 131 -27.61 -51.96 18.82
N ASP A 132 -28.86 -52.32 18.47
CA ASP A 132 -29.33 -53.71 18.34
C ASP A 132 -29.38 -54.22 16.89
N ALA A 133 -29.30 -53.33 15.90
CA ALA A 133 -29.20 -53.66 14.48
C ALA A 133 -27.84 -53.18 13.99
N GLY A 134 -27.01 -54.11 13.51
CA GLY A 134 -25.63 -53.86 13.07
C GLY A 134 -25.46 -52.51 12.39
N ILE A 135 -24.50 -51.74 12.91
CA ILE A 135 -24.33 -50.33 12.58
C ILE A 135 -23.90 -50.23 11.12
N GLN A 136 -24.80 -49.78 10.25
CA GLN A 136 -24.45 -49.32 8.90
C GLN A 136 -23.79 -47.93 9.05
N VAL A 137 -22.59 -47.93 9.61
CA VAL A 137 -21.68 -46.79 9.56
C VAL A 137 -21.34 -46.64 8.08
N GLN A 138 -21.72 -45.51 7.45
CA GLN A 138 -21.16 -45.09 6.16
C GLN A 138 -19.67 -45.41 6.19
N GLU A 139 -19.14 -46.22 5.26
CA GLU A 139 -17.78 -46.79 5.26
C GLU A 139 -16.76 -45.77 5.78
N LEU A 140 -16.64 -45.69 7.11
CA LEU A 140 -15.77 -44.71 7.74
C LEU A 140 -14.40 -45.33 7.52
N PRO A 141 -13.44 -44.57 6.94
CA PRO A 141 -12.05 -44.99 6.95
C PRO A 141 -11.67 -45.39 8.37
N ASN A 142 -10.77 -46.35 8.51
CA ASN A 142 -10.44 -46.91 9.80
C ASN A 142 -9.69 -45.85 10.64
N LEU A 143 -10.49 -45.06 11.34
CA LEU A 143 -10.08 -43.94 12.16
C LEU A 143 -10.37 -44.25 13.63
N ASN A 144 -9.44 -43.87 14.50
CA ASN A 144 -9.72 -43.76 15.92
C ASN A 144 -10.33 -42.40 16.27
N TYR A 145 -10.91 -42.30 17.47
CA TYR A 145 -11.53 -41.07 17.98
C TYR A 145 -10.62 -39.82 17.87
N THR A 146 -9.35 -39.95 18.25
CA THR A 146 -8.42 -38.82 18.24
C THR A 146 -8.08 -38.38 16.82
N GLN A 147 -7.86 -39.33 15.89
CA GLN A 147 -7.65 -39.03 14.47
C GLN A 147 -8.86 -38.33 13.87
N ALA A 148 -10.07 -38.81 14.13
CA ALA A 148 -11.30 -38.19 13.67
C ALA A 148 -11.44 -36.74 14.16
N LEU A 149 -11.05 -36.46 15.42
CA LEU A 149 -11.06 -35.12 16.00
C LEU A 149 -10.03 -34.19 15.34
N ILE A 150 -8.82 -34.68 15.07
CA ILE A 150 -7.76 -33.90 14.42
C ILE A 150 -8.18 -33.54 12.98
N LEU A 151 -8.78 -34.48 12.27
CA LEU A 151 -9.29 -34.28 10.91
C LEU A 151 -10.42 -33.25 10.81
N LEU A 152 -11.09 -32.89 11.91
CA LEU A 152 -12.02 -31.73 11.92
C LEU A 152 -11.33 -30.39 11.70
N GLY A 153 -9.98 -30.35 11.76
CA GLY A 153 -9.18 -29.20 11.33
C GLY A 153 -9.09 -29.06 9.80
N ILE A 154 -9.66 -30.00 9.04
CA ILE A 154 -9.74 -30.01 7.58
C ILE A 154 -11.21 -29.83 7.16
N PRO A 155 -11.48 -29.03 6.10
CA PRO A 155 -12.80 -28.92 5.48
C PRO A 155 -13.41 -30.29 5.13
N ALA A 156 -14.74 -30.40 5.15
CA ALA A 156 -15.41 -31.70 4.96
C ALA A 156 -15.13 -32.31 3.58
N GLU A 157 -15.05 -31.43 2.59
CA GLU A 157 -14.88 -31.73 1.18
C GLU A 157 -13.49 -32.31 0.89
N GLU A 158 -12.48 -31.89 1.65
CA GLU A 158 -11.07 -32.25 1.44
C GLU A 158 -10.61 -33.38 2.37
N ARG A 159 -11.41 -33.76 3.38
CA ARG A 159 -11.04 -34.82 4.34
C ARG A 159 -10.82 -36.17 3.67
N ALA A 160 -11.68 -36.55 2.71
CA ALA A 160 -11.58 -37.85 2.05
C ALA A 160 -10.29 -37.97 1.22
N GLU A 161 -9.95 -36.93 0.47
CA GLU A 161 -8.71 -36.85 -0.31
C GLU A 161 -7.48 -36.87 0.61
N PHE A 162 -7.50 -36.09 1.68
CA PHE A 162 -6.41 -36.07 2.67
C PHE A 162 -6.18 -37.44 3.33
N ILE A 163 -7.26 -38.18 3.63
CA ILE A 163 -7.17 -39.53 4.21
C ILE A 163 -6.56 -40.52 3.20
N ALA A 164 -6.95 -40.42 1.93
CA ALA A 164 -6.45 -41.29 0.87
C ALA A 164 -4.97 -41.03 0.55
N GLU A 165 -4.51 -39.78 0.59
CA GLU A 165 -3.13 -39.42 0.24
C GLU A 165 -2.11 -39.75 1.33
N LEU A 166 -2.46 -39.62 2.61
CA LEU A 166 -1.49 -39.63 3.73
C LEU A 166 -1.52 -40.90 4.59
N ASP A 167 -2.26 -41.94 4.18
CA ASP A 167 -2.40 -43.19 4.94
C ASP A 167 -2.68 -42.94 6.43
N VAL A 168 -3.74 -42.16 6.69
CA VAL A 168 -4.07 -41.68 8.04
C VAL A 168 -4.30 -42.83 9.02
N GLU A 169 -4.71 -44.01 8.54
CA GLU A 169 -4.97 -45.20 9.36
C GLU A 169 -3.71 -45.67 10.10
N ASN A 170 -2.55 -45.61 9.43
CA ASN A 170 -1.27 -46.06 10.00
C ASN A 170 -0.46 -44.94 10.67
N MET A 171 -0.83 -43.66 10.45
CA MET A 171 -0.15 -42.54 11.09
C MET A 171 -0.41 -42.46 12.60
N SER A 172 0.62 -42.06 13.35
CA SER A 172 0.43 -41.69 14.76
C SER A 172 -0.37 -40.39 14.88
N THR A 173 -1.03 -40.19 16.03
CA THR A 173 -1.80 -38.96 16.29
C THR A 173 -0.95 -37.70 16.21
N ARG A 174 0.33 -37.78 16.63
CA ARG A 174 1.27 -36.65 16.56
C ARG A 174 1.68 -36.30 15.14
N GLU A 175 1.90 -37.33 14.31
CA GLU A 175 2.20 -37.13 12.89
C GLU A 175 1.00 -36.52 12.16
N LEU A 176 -0.21 -37.00 12.45
CA LEU A 176 -1.43 -36.44 11.90
C LEU A 176 -1.65 -34.98 12.34
N GLU A 177 -1.47 -34.66 13.63
CA GLU A 177 -1.55 -33.27 14.13
C GLU A 177 -0.57 -32.35 13.41
N LYS A 178 0.67 -32.83 13.21
CA LYS A 178 1.70 -32.10 12.47
C LYS A 178 1.29 -31.91 11.01
N ALA A 179 0.83 -32.96 10.33
CA ALA A 179 0.41 -32.89 8.93
C ALA A 179 -0.74 -31.89 8.71
N VAL A 180 -1.76 -31.90 9.58
CA VAL A 180 -2.86 -30.93 9.52
C VAL A 180 -2.36 -29.50 9.77
N LYS A 181 -1.46 -29.32 10.74
CA LYS A 181 -0.90 -28.00 11.05
C LYS A 181 -0.05 -27.46 9.90
N ASP A 182 0.83 -28.28 9.33
CA ASP A 182 1.73 -27.91 8.24
C ASP A 182 0.91 -27.57 6.98
N ARG A 183 -0.13 -28.36 6.66
CA ARG A 183 -1.08 -28.06 5.58
C ARG A 183 -1.76 -26.71 5.78
N ASN A 184 -2.33 -26.47 6.97
CA ASN A 184 -3.05 -25.23 7.26
C ASN A 184 -2.13 -24.01 7.24
N GLN A 185 -0.87 -24.17 7.63
CA GLN A 185 0.15 -23.13 7.54
C GLN A 185 0.51 -22.85 6.07
N ALA A 186 0.75 -23.89 5.27
CA ALA A 186 1.04 -23.77 3.85
C ALA A 186 -0.10 -23.09 3.07
N LEU A 187 -1.36 -23.40 3.40
CA LEU A 187 -2.52 -22.73 2.79
C LEU A 187 -2.55 -21.23 3.12
N LYS A 188 -2.28 -20.86 4.38
CA LYS A 188 -2.20 -19.44 4.78
C LYS A 188 -1.09 -18.69 4.07
N GLU A 189 0.10 -19.29 4.01
CA GLU A 189 1.26 -18.69 3.32
C GLU A 189 0.99 -18.54 1.82
N ARG A 190 0.37 -19.55 1.20
CA ARG A 190 -0.05 -19.48 -0.20
C ARG A 190 -1.07 -18.36 -0.44
N ASP A 191 -2.10 -18.25 0.40
CA ASP A 191 -3.13 -17.22 0.26
C ASP A 191 -2.55 -15.81 0.46
N GLN A 192 -1.62 -15.66 1.41
CA GLN A 192 -0.89 -14.42 1.61
C GLN A 192 -0.02 -14.08 0.39
N ALA A 193 0.73 -15.05 -0.13
CA ALA A 193 1.56 -14.86 -1.32
C ALA A 193 0.72 -14.49 -2.56
N LEU A 194 -0.46 -15.09 -2.72
CA LEU A 194 -1.39 -14.74 -3.81
C LEU A 194 -1.91 -13.30 -3.67
N LYS A 195 -2.23 -12.87 -2.44
CA LYS A 195 -2.65 -11.50 -2.17
C LYS A 195 -1.52 -10.50 -2.47
N GLU A 196 -0.33 -10.74 -1.97
CA GLU A 196 0.86 -9.91 -2.21
C GLU A 196 1.20 -9.84 -3.70
N LYS A 197 1.13 -10.96 -4.43
CA LYS A 197 1.28 -11.00 -5.89
C LYS A 197 0.24 -10.12 -6.59
N GLY A 198 -1.02 -10.17 -6.16
CA GLY A 198 -2.09 -9.33 -6.71
C GLY A 198 -1.84 -7.84 -6.50
N ASP A 199 -1.37 -7.46 -5.31
CA ASP A 199 -1.06 -6.06 -4.98
C ASP A 199 0.17 -5.55 -5.74
N LEU A 200 1.20 -6.39 -5.91
CA LEU A 200 2.36 -6.10 -6.74
C LEU A 200 1.99 -5.93 -8.22
N GLN A 201 1.09 -6.77 -8.75
CA GLN A 201 0.64 -6.66 -10.14
C GLN A 201 -0.08 -5.33 -10.38
N LYS A 202 -0.98 -4.90 -9.48
CA LYS A 202 -1.63 -3.59 -9.57
C LYS A 202 -0.63 -2.45 -9.56
N THR A 203 0.37 -2.52 -8.67
CA THR A 203 1.43 -1.51 -8.59
C THR A 203 2.24 -1.45 -9.88
N LEU A 204 2.53 -2.61 -10.48
CA LEU A 204 3.24 -2.69 -11.76
C LEU A 204 2.42 -2.08 -12.90
N ASP A 205 1.12 -2.39 -12.97
CA ASP A 205 0.23 -1.84 -13.99
C ASP A 205 0.12 -0.30 -13.87
N ASP A 206 0.04 0.23 -12.64
CA ASP A 206 0.04 1.66 -12.38
C ASP A 206 1.36 2.32 -12.79
N GLN A 207 2.50 1.69 -12.50
CA GLN A 207 3.82 2.17 -12.94
C GLN A 207 3.95 2.15 -14.46
N VAL A 208 3.49 1.10 -15.13
CA VAL A 208 3.48 1.01 -16.60
C VAL A 208 2.62 2.12 -17.21
N ASN A 209 1.46 2.40 -16.63
CA ASN A 209 0.60 3.51 -17.07
C ASN A 209 1.30 4.87 -16.89
N GLN A 210 1.95 5.12 -15.75
CA GLN A 210 2.72 6.33 -15.51
C GLN A 210 3.90 6.48 -16.50
N ILE A 211 4.65 5.40 -16.74
CA ILE A 211 5.75 5.40 -17.71
C ILE A 211 5.23 5.71 -19.12
N THR A 212 4.07 5.16 -19.49
CA THR A 212 3.44 5.43 -20.79
C THR A 212 3.06 6.90 -20.91
N GLN A 213 2.42 7.48 -19.88
CA GLN A 213 2.08 8.91 -19.86
C GLN A 213 3.32 9.79 -19.98
N LEU A 214 4.32 9.57 -19.12
CA LEU A 214 5.58 10.32 -19.15
C LEU A 214 6.30 10.19 -20.49
N THR A 215 6.24 9.01 -21.13
CA THR A 215 6.81 8.80 -22.47
C THR A 215 6.08 9.66 -23.51
N THR A 216 4.75 9.69 -23.49
CA THR A 216 3.99 10.55 -24.43
C THR A 216 4.22 12.04 -24.20
N GLU A 217 4.36 12.48 -22.95
CA GLU A 217 4.68 13.88 -22.63
C GLU A 217 6.09 14.25 -23.09
N ARG A 218 7.07 13.38 -22.85
CA ARG A 218 8.44 13.56 -23.32
C ARG A 218 8.50 13.67 -24.84
N ASP A 219 7.75 12.85 -25.57
CA ASP A 219 7.72 12.91 -27.03
C ASP A 219 7.05 14.20 -27.53
N LYS A 220 5.96 14.65 -26.90
CA LYS A 220 5.34 15.95 -27.20
C LYS A 220 6.28 17.13 -26.95
N LEU A 221 6.99 17.12 -25.82
CA LEU A 221 7.97 18.15 -25.48
C LEU A 221 9.14 18.16 -26.46
N LYS A 222 9.59 16.97 -26.90
CA LYS A 222 10.63 16.83 -27.91
C LYS A 222 10.21 17.47 -29.23
N THR A 223 8.98 17.21 -29.70
CA THR A 223 8.45 17.85 -30.91
C THR A 223 8.38 19.37 -30.78
N LYS A 224 7.84 19.89 -29.66
CA LYS A 224 7.79 21.34 -29.39
C LYS A 224 9.17 21.98 -29.34
N ALA A 225 10.17 21.30 -28.76
CA ALA A 225 11.53 21.81 -28.73
C ALA A 225 12.14 21.91 -30.14
N VAL A 226 11.86 20.94 -31.02
CA VAL A 226 12.27 21.00 -32.43
C VAL A 226 11.61 22.17 -33.15
N GLU A 227 10.29 22.36 -32.98
CA GLU A 227 9.54 23.47 -33.58
C GLU A 227 10.04 24.84 -33.11
N LEU A 228 10.27 25.01 -31.80
CA LEU A 228 10.81 26.24 -31.24
C LEU A 228 12.21 26.55 -31.79
N ASN A 229 13.10 25.55 -31.85
CA ASN A 229 14.43 25.72 -32.42
C ASN A 229 14.41 26.04 -33.92
N GLN A 230 13.40 25.60 -34.66
CA GLN A 230 13.22 25.95 -36.06
C GLN A 230 12.73 27.40 -36.20
N SER A 231 11.71 27.79 -35.43
CA SER A 231 11.22 29.17 -35.38
C SER A 231 12.29 30.18 -34.95
N GLN A 232 13.10 29.82 -33.95
CA GLN A 232 14.22 30.65 -33.52
C GLN A 232 15.24 30.86 -34.64
N ARG A 233 15.63 29.79 -35.36
CA ARG A 233 16.51 29.90 -36.53
C ARG A 233 15.91 30.78 -37.62
N GLU A 234 14.61 30.65 -37.89
CA GLU A 234 13.93 31.52 -38.86
C GLU A 234 13.97 32.99 -38.43
N MET A 235 13.76 33.29 -37.14
CA MET A 235 13.85 34.65 -36.61
C MET A 235 15.29 35.20 -36.70
N GLU A 236 16.29 34.40 -36.33
CA GLU A 236 17.71 34.78 -36.44
C GLU A 236 18.10 35.08 -37.90
N THR A 237 17.64 34.26 -38.86
CA THR A 237 17.90 34.53 -40.29
C THR A 237 17.24 35.82 -40.78
N LYS A 238 15.99 36.09 -40.36
CA LYS A 238 15.30 37.35 -40.67
C LYS A 238 15.99 38.55 -40.04
N GLU A 239 16.47 38.42 -38.81
CA GLU A 239 17.21 39.47 -38.13
C GLU A 239 18.50 39.82 -38.90
N VAL A 240 19.28 38.81 -39.31
CA VAL A 240 20.49 39.01 -40.11
C VAL A 240 20.15 39.66 -41.46
N GLN A 241 19.08 39.23 -42.14
CA GLN A 241 18.63 39.83 -43.40
C GLN A 241 18.24 41.31 -43.20
N LEU A 242 17.40 41.62 -42.22
CA LEU A 242 16.98 42.99 -41.92
C LEU A 242 18.17 43.87 -41.54
N GLN A 243 19.12 43.36 -40.75
CA GLN A 243 20.35 44.10 -40.43
C GLN A 243 21.17 44.39 -41.70
N SER A 244 21.26 43.43 -42.63
CA SER A 244 21.96 43.64 -43.90
C SER A 244 21.28 44.68 -44.79
N GLU A 245 19.94 44.66 -44.87
CA GLU A 245 19.15 45.66 -45.60
C GLU A 245 19.25 47.05 -44.98
N LEU A 246 19.18 47.13 -43.65
CA LEU A 246 19.33 48.38 -42.92
C LEU A 246 20.72 48.98 -43.20
N ASN A 247 21.76 48.15 -43.19
CA ASN A 247 23.11 48.57 -43.52
C ASN A 247 23.28 48.98 -44.99
N SER A 248 22.61 48.33 -45.93
CA SER A 248 22.64 48.71 -47.35
C SER A 248 21.92 50.04 -47.59
N ILE A 249 20.76 50.24 -46.99
CA ILE A 249 20.00 51.51 -47.05
C ILE A 249 20.83 52.65 -46.46
N LYS A 250 21.47 52.45 -45.30
CA LYS A 250 22.36 53.44 -44.68
C LYS A 250 23.56 53.82 -45.54
N LYS A 251 24.06 52.88 -46.36
CA LYS A 251 25.16 53.13 -47.30
C LYS A 251 24.70 53.66 -48.65
N SER A 252 23.40 53.72 -48.90
CA SER A 252 22.87 54.20 -50.18
C SER A 252 23.18 55.68 -50.36
N THR A 253 23.53 56.05 -51.60
CA THR A 253 23.82 57.44 -51.98
C THR A 253 22.66 58.36 -51.60
N SER A 254 21.42 57.91 -51.81
CA SER A 254 20.22 58.66 -51.44
C SER A 254 20.12 58.95 -49.93
N TYR A 255 20.43 57.99 -49.05
CA TYR A 255 20.41 58.22 -47.60
C TYR A 255 21.47 59.24 -47.17
N GLU A 256 22.69 59.10 -47.68
CA GLU A 256 23.77 60.04 -47.34
C GLU A 256 23.50 61.44 -47.92
N ASP A 257 22.92 61.54 -49.12
CA ASP A 257 22.48 62.81 -49.71
C ASP A 257 21.42 63.49 -48.84
N ILE A 258 20.40 62.75 -48.38
CA ILE A 258 19.37 63.26 -47.47
C ILE A 258 19.99 63.69 -46.14
N ARG A 259 20.92 62.91 -45.58
CA ARG A 259 21.63 63.23 -44.34
C ARG A 259 22.45 64.51 -44.48
N MET A 260 23.19 64.66 -45.58
CA MET A 260 23.98 65.85 -45.89
C MET A 260 23.11 67.07 -46.15
N MET A 261 21.98 66.89 -46.83
CA MET A 261 21.00 67.96 -47.07
C MET A 261 20.40 68.47 -45.76
N ASN A 262 20.01 67.58 -44.85
CA ASN A 262 19.51 67.94 -43.51
C ASN A 262 20.58 68.69 -42.70
N LYS A 263 21.83 68.26 -42.77
CA LYS A 263 22.95 68.96 -42.11
C LYS A 263 23.10 70.39 -42.65
N LYS A 264 23.14 70.56 -43.97
CA LYS A 264 23.25 71.87 -44.62
C LYS A 264 22.05 72.77 -44.30
N LEU A 265 20.85 72.21 -44.25
CA LEU A 265 19.63 72.95 -43.88
C LEU A 265 19.72 73.48 -42.44
N ASN A 266 20.14 72.64 -41.49
CA ASN A 266 20.36 73.05 -40.11
C ASN A 266 21.44 74.14 -40.00
N GLU A 267 22.57 73.99 -40.71
CA GLU A 267 23.62 75.01 -40.76
C GLU A 267 23.10 76.34 -41.32
N ALA A 268 22.31 76.30 -42.41
CA ALA A 268 21.70 77.48 -43.00
C ALA A 268 20.69 78.13 -42.04
N GLN A 269 19.89 77.34 -41.33
CA GLN A 269 18.93 77.83 -40.34
C GLN A 269 19.64 78.48 -39.15
N ASN A 270 20.70 77.85 -38.64
CA ASN A 270 21.53 78.42 -37.57
C ASN A 270 22.22 79.71 -38.02
N LYS A 271 22.73 79.77 -39.25
CA LYS A 271 23.34 80.98 -39.81
C LYS A 271 22.31 82.09 -40.00
N ALA A 272 21.11 81.78 -40.47
CA ALA A 272 20.01 82.75 -40.58
C ALA A 272 19.62 83.30 -39.20
N CYS A 273 19.54 82.43 -38.18
CA CYS A 273 19.32 82.83 -36.80
C CYS A 273 20.44 83.75 -36.30
N ALA A 274 21.70 83.37 -36.50
CA ALA A 274 22.87 84.18 -36.11
C ALA A 274 22.90 85.54 -36.81
N ASN A 275 22.62 85.60 -38.11
CA ASN A 275 22.51 86.86 -38.85
C ASN A 275 21.38 87.74 -38.32
N ARG A 276 20.23 87.14 -37.97
CA ARG A 276 19.12 87.87 -37.35
C ARG A 276 19.51 88.41 -35.98
N VAL A 277 20.22 87.64 -35.16
CA VAL A 277 20.75 88.09 -33.87
C VAL A 277 21.74 89.25 -34.05
N ALA A 278 22.68 89.14 -35.01
CA ALA A 278 23.64 90.20 -35.31
C ALA A 278 22.95 91.50 -35.75
N PHE A 279 21.95 91.40 -36.63
CA PHE A 279 21.15 92.56 -37.05
C PHE A 279 20.45 93.24 -35.86
N LEU A 280 19.82 92.45 -34.99
CA LEU A 280 19.16 92.97 -33.78
C LEU A 280 20.15 93.62 -32.83
N TYR A 281 21.35 93.05 -32.70
CA TYR A 281 22.44 93.62 -31.90
C TYR A 281 22.90 94.98 -32.46
N ASP A 282 23.20 95.06 -33.75
CA ASP A 282 23.64 96.31 -34.39
C ASP A 282 22.56 97.40 -34.31
N SER A 283 21.29 97.02 -34.49
CA SER A 283 20.16 97.93 -34.34
C SER A 283 20.04 98.45 -32.90
N LEU A 284 20.30 97.61 -31.91
CA LEU A 284 20.27 98.00 -30.50
C LEU A 284 21.44 98.93 -30.16
N ASP A 285 22.65 98.63 -30.64
CA ASP A 285 23.84 99.49 -30.44
C ASP A 285 23.63 100.89 -31.02
N ARG A 286 23.09 100.99 -32.25
CA ARG A 286 22.78 102.28 -32.90
C ARG A 286 21.76 103.09 -32.11
N THR A 287 20.62 102.48 -31.78
CA THR A 287 19.55 103.17 -31.04
C THR A 287 19.99 103.59 -29.64
N LEU A 288 20.86 102.81 -28.98
CA LEU A 288 21.43 103.15 -27.68
C LEU A 288 22.44 104.30 -27.77
N LYS A 289 23.26 104.35 -28.83
CA LYS A 289 24.17 105.48 -29.11
C LYS A 289 23.39 106.78 -29.35
N GLU A 290 22.34 106.72 -30.17
CA GLU A 290 21.43 107.84 -30.42
C GLU A 290 20.76 108.33 -29.13
N LEU A 291 20.21 107.41 -28.34
CA LEU A 291 19.60 107.72 -27.05
C LEU A 291 20.60 108.38 -26.08
N THR A 292 21.84 107.89 -26.05
CA THR A 292 22.90 108.46 -25.21
C THR A 292 23.29 109.87 -25.67
N ALA A 293 23.35 110.12 -26.98
CA ALA A 293 23.61 111.44 -27.53
C ALA A 293 22.50 112.45 -27.18
N GLU A 294 21.23 112.05 -27.30
CA GLU A 294 20.09 112.88 -26.91
C GLU A 294 20.06 113.17 -25.41
N LEU A 295 20.37 112.17 -24.57
CA LEU A 295 20.53 112.38 -23.12
C LEU A 295 21.66 113.36 -22.80
N LYS A 296 22.79 113.28 -23.52
CA LYS A 296 23.90 114.22 -23.36
C LYS A 296 23.48 115.65 -23.75
N ASN A 297 22.73 115.81 -24.83
CA ASN A 297 22.17 117.11 -25.22
C ASN A 297 21.19 117.66 -24.17
N LEU A 298 20.37 116.81 -23.55
CA LEU A 298 19.47 117.17 -22.46
C LEU A 298 20.21 117.61 -21.19
N SER A 299 21.36 117.00 -20.85
CA SER A 299 22.14 117.39 -19.67
C SER A 299 22.62 118.85 -19.69
N ALA A 300 22.74 119.46 -20.87
CA ALA A 300 23.11 120.87 -21.03
C ALA A 300 21.92 121.84 -20.92
N LYS A 301 20.67 121.33 -21.04
CA LYS A 301 19.44 122.15 -21.09
C LYS A 301 18.57 122.00 -19.84
N ASP A 302 18.48 120.79 -19.27
CA ASP A 302 17.68 120.49 -18.08
C ASP A 302 18.28 119.29 -17.30
N PRO A 303 19.07 119.57 -16.24
CA PRO A 303 19.72 118.53 -15.43
C PRO A 303 18.74 117.60 -14.68
N ALA A 304 17.55 118.10 -14.31
CA ALA A 304 16.58 117.33 -13.53
C ALA A 304 15.89 116.26 -14.40
N THR A 305 15.49 116.64 -15.62
CA THR A 305 14.89 115.70 -16.59
C THR A 305 15.91 114.68 -17.10
N TYR A 306 17.18 115.09 -17.27
CA TYR A 306 18.28 114.19 -17.61
C TYR A 306 18.41 113.03 -16.60
N GLU A 307 18.47 113.34 -15.31
CA GLU A 307 18.70 112.32 -14.27
C GLU A 307 17.50 111.35 -14.15
N ALA A 308 16.28 111.81 -14.42
CA ALA A 308 15.09 110.97 -14.46
C ALA A 308 15.11 109.95 -15.62
N TYR A 309 15.44 110.39 -16.84
CA TYR A 309 15.53 109.49 -17.99
C TYR A 309 16.76 108.58 -17.93
N ARG A 310 17.89 109.09 -17.45
CA ARG A 310 19.09 108.28 -17.18
C ARG A 310 18.77 107.10 -16.25
N LYS A 311 18.06 107.36 -15.15
CA LYS A 311 17.61 106.29 -14.23
C LYS A 311 16.67 105.29 -14.91
N LYS A 312 15.73 105.75 -15.76
CA LYS A 312 14.82 104.86 -16.52
C LYS A 312 15.58 103.95 -17.48
N VAL A 313 16.54 104.49 -18.24
CA VAL A 313 17.37 103.71 -19.17
C VAL A 313 18.24 102.70 -18.42
N LEU A 314 18.88 103.13 -17.33
CA LEU A 314 19.73 102.26 -16.52
C LEU A 314 18.91 101.13 -15.88
N ASN A 315 17.69 101.42 -15.42
CA ASN A 315 16.77 100.42 -14.89
C ASN A 315 16.30 99.46 -16.00
N PHE A 316 15.97 99.95 -17.20
CA PHE A 316 15.58 99.09 -18.32
C PHE A 316 16.70 98.09 -18.69
N LEU A 317 17.95 98.56 -18.79
CA LEU A 317 19.10 97.71 -19.11
C LEU A 317 19.42 96.72 -17.98
N THR A 318 19.39 97.16 -16.73
CA THR A 318 19.68 96.29 -15.58
C THR A 318 18.57 95.28 -15.29
N LYS A 319 17.29 95.65 -15.49
CA LYS A 319 16.15 94.73 -15.40
C LYS A 319 16.22 93.67 -16.51
N GLY A 320 16.48 94.08 -17.75
CA GLY A 320 16.62 93.16 -18.88
C GLY A 320 17.78 92.17 -18.75
N LEU A 321 18.86 92.53 -18.05
CA LEU A 321 19.97 91.63 -17.74
C LEU A 321 19.65 90.65 -16.60
N LYS A 322 18.94 91.11 -15.55
CA LYS A 322 18.55 90.27 -14.40
C LYS A 322 17.51 89.21 -14.76
N GLU A 323 16.54 89.50 -15.63
CA GLU A 323 15.51 88.55 -16.06
C GLU A 323 16.06 87.40 -16.94
N ARG A 324 17.23 87.58 -17.56
CA ARG A 324 17.86 86.58 -18.45
C ARG A 324 18.96 85.73 -17.81
N THR A 325 19.33 86.00 -16.55
CA THR A 325 20.36 85.23 -15.81
C THR A 325 19.76 84.13 -14.93
N GLN A 326 18.45 83.91 -14.98
CA GLN A 326 17.70 82.92 -14.19
C GLN A 326 16.97 81.87 -15.06
N GLN A 327 17.25 81.79 -16.37
CA GLN A 327 16.69 80.78 -17.28
C GLN A 327 17.75 79.83 -17.81
#